data_AF-A0A6G3XG43-F1
#
_entry.id   AF-A0A6G3XG43-F1
#
_cell.length_a   1.000
_cell.length_b   1.000
_cell.length_c   1.000
_cell.angle_alpha   90.00
_cell.angle_beta   90.00
_cell.angle_gamma   90.00
#
_symmetry.space_group_name_H-M   'P 1'
#
loop_
_entity.id
_entity.type
_entity.pdbx_description
1 polymer ?
#
loop_
_entity_poly.entity_id
_entity_poly.type
_entity_poly.pdbx_seq_one_letter_code
_entity_poly.pdbx_strand_id
1 'polypeptide(L)'
;MKLLAALFGRRARLRWLHLIIGGALLMPYFLVGAVLVGMVGGGALFSSVPAQFAAFAVALPLAAVSGFFPLVRPLSVAAARALCGIPPGLLADGPARTRQARVRTAGWFTLHLALGGIISGATLTLPPFAVAV
;
A
#
# COMPACT_ATOMS: atom_id res chain seq x y z
N MET A 1 -2.54 29.36 -8.07
CA MET A 1 -3.05 28.48 -9.14
C MET A 1 -2.13 27.28 -9.45
N LYS A 2 -0.81 27.45 -9.63
CA LYS A 2 0.13 26.33 -9.91
C LYS A 2 0.16 25.24 -8.81
N LEU A 3 0.05 25.62 -7.52
CA LEU A 3 -0.01 24.68 -6.38
C LEU A 3 -1.30 23.83 -6.36
N LEU A 4 -2.46 24.44 -6.61
CA LEU A 4 -3.74 23.72 -6.73
C LEU A 4 -3.72 22.77 -7.94
N ALA A 5 -3.16 23.21 -9.07
CA ALA A 5 -2.97 22.34 -10.22
C ALA A 5 -1.95 21.21 -9.97
N ALA A 6 -0.95 21.43 -9.11
CA ALA A 6 -0.01 20.38 -8.70
C ALA A 6 -0.64 19.36 -7.75
N LEU A 7 -1.59 19.78 -6.91
CA LEU A 7 -2.30 18.90 -5.96
C LEU A 7 -3.51 18.19 -6.58
N PHE A 8 -4.22 18.82 -7.52
CA PHE A 8 -5.43 18.29 -8.15
C PHE A 8 -5.25 17.93 -9.63
N GLY A 9 -4.05 18.09 -10.18
CA GLY A 9 -3.76 17.77 -11.57
C GLY A 9 -3.78 16.27 -11.86
N ARG A 10 -3.84 15.92 -13.16
CA ARG A 10 -3.85 14.52 -13.64
C ARG A 10 -2.73 13.67 -13.02
N ARG A 11 -1.51 14.22 -12.88
CA ARG A 11 -0.37 13.51 -12.27
C ARG A 11 -0.58 13.19 -10.79
N ALA A 12 -1.13 14.11 -10.02
CA ALA A 12 -1.43 13.88 -8.61
C ALA A 12 -2.50 12.81 -8.43
N ARG A 13 -3.56 12.86 -9.26
CA ARG A 13 -4.62 11.84 -9.26
C ARG A 13 -4.09 10.43 -9.57
N LEU A 14 -3.19 10.29 -10.55
CA LEU A 14 -2.61 8.99 -10.88
C LEU A 14 -1.68 8.46 -9.77
N ARG A 15 -0.87 9.32 -9.14
CA ARG A 15 -0.04 8.94 -7.98
C ARG A 15 -0.88 8.57 -6.76
N TRP A 16 -1.99 9.27 -6.54
CA TRP A 16 -2.96 8.92 -5.52
C TRP A 16 -3.62 7.57 -5.82
N LEU A 17 -4.02 7.30 -7.07
CA LEU A 17 -4.52 5.98 -7.48
C LEU A 17 -3.49 4.87 -7.29
N HIS A 18 -2.21 5.14 -7.55
CA HIS A 18 -1.13 4.20 -7.23
C HIS A 18 -1.17 3.82 -5.75
N LEU A 19 -1.25 4.79 -4.84
CA LEU A 19 -1.36 4.53 -3.41
C LEU A 19 -2.66 3.78 -3.06
N ILE A 20 -3.79 4.12 -3.69
CA ILE A 20 -5.05 3.40 -3.46
C ILE A 20 -4.91 1.92 -3.80
N ILE A 21 -4.28 1.60 -4.93
CA ILE A 21 -4.00 0.23 -5.35
C ILE A 21 -3.13 -0.48 -4.30
N GLY A 22 -2.11 0.19 -3.76
CA GLY A 22 -1.32 -0.32 -2.64
C GLY A 22 -2.19 -0.69 -1.43
N GLY A 23 -3.13 0.19 -1.06
CA GLY A 23 -4.07 -0.09 0.04
C GLY A 23 -5.04 -1.24 -0.26
N ALA A 24 -5.51 -1.36 -1.51
CA ALA A 24 -6.34 -2.48 -1.94
C ALA A 24 -5.57 -3.82 -1.89
N LEU A 25 -4.30 -3.83 -2.32
CA LEU A 25 -3.43 -4.99 -2.24
C LEU A 25 -3.08 -5.38 -0.80
N LEU A 26 -3.14 -4.44 0.15
CA LEU A 26 -2.91 -4.72 1.56
C LEU A 26 -4.07 -5.51 2.21
N MET A 27 -5.31 -5.35 1.71
CA MET A 27 -6.51 -5.94 2.30
C MET A 27 -6.44 -7.43 2.66
N PRO A 28 -6.00 -8.35 1.77
CA PRO A 28 -5.91 -9.77 2.14
C PRO A 28 -4.99 -10.02 3.34
N TYR A 29 -3.89 -9.29 3.46
CA TYR A 29 -2.97 -9.39 4.60
C TYR A 29 -3.57 -8.76 5.86
N PHE A 30 -4.26 -7.63 5.72
CA PHE A 30 -4.97 -6.98 6.82
C PHE A 30 -6.07 -7.87 7.39
N LEU A 31 -6.83 -8.58 6.56
CA LEU A 31 -7.86 -9.52 7.01
C LEU A 31 -7.26 -10.68 7.82
N VAL A 32 -6.10 -11.20 7.43
CA VAL A 32 -5.38 -12.20 8.24
C VAL A 32 -4.95 -11.60 9.58
N GLY A 33 -4.36 -10.39 9.57
CA GLY A 33 -3.99 -9.69 10.80
C GLY A 33 -5.19 -9.41 11.71
N ALA A 34 -6.34 -9.06 11.13
CA ALA A 34 -7.60 -8.83 11.82
C ALA A 34 -8.11 -10.08 12.55
N VAL A 35 -8.06 -11.24 11.90
CA VAL A 35 -8.42 -12.52 12.52
C VAL A 35 -7.48 -12.83 13.69
N LEU A 36 -6.17 -12.73 13.48
CA LEU A 36 -5.17 -13.03 14.50
C LEU A 36 -5.30 -12.10 15.73
N VAL A 37 -5.47 -10.80 15.51
CA VAL A 37 -5.68 -9.82 16.59
C VAL A 37 -7.03 -10.06 17.27
N GLY A 38 -8.08 -10.38 16.51
CA GLY A 38 -9.42 -10.66 17.04
C GLY A 38 -9.45 -11.88 17.97
N MET A 39 -8.68 -12.92 17.66
CA MET A 39 -8.54 -14.12 18.50
C MET A 39 -7.93 -13.81 19.88
N VAL A 40 -7.02 -12.84 19.95
CA VAL A 40 -6.34 -12.46 21.19
C VAL A 40 -7.13 -11.37 21.96
N GLY A 41 -7.82 -10.48 21.24
CA GLY A 41 -8.45 -9.28 21.79
C GLY A 41 -9.97 -9.33 21.95
N GLY A 42 -10.63 -10.48 21.78
CA GLY A 42 -12.07 -10.63 22.03
C GLY A 42 -12.99 -9.95 21.01
N GLY A 43 -12.54 -9.77 19.75
CA GLY A 43 -13.41 -9.35 18.63
C GLY A 43 -13.65 -7.85 18.44
N ALA A 44 -13.08 -6.98 19.28
CA ALA A 44 -13.26 -5.52 19.21
C ALA A 44 -12.36 -4.81 18.16
N LEU A 45 -12.12 -5.42 17.00
CA LEU A 45 -11.18 -4.87 16.00
C LEU A 45 -11.64 -3.51 15.46
N PHE A 46 -12.89 -3.42 15.00
CA PHE A 46 -13.39 -2.22 14.32
C PHE A 46 -13.73 -1.08 15.29
N SER A 47 -13.87 -1.37 16.59
CA SER A 47 -14.12 -0.38 17.64
C SER A 47 -12.84 0.10 18.33
N SER A 48 -11.69 -0.54 18.09
CA SER A 48 -10.42 -0.22 18.74
C SER A 48 -9.35 0.20 17.73
N VAL A 49 -8.99 1.49 17.75
CA VAL A 49 -7.91 2.05 16.93
C VAL A 49 -6.58 1.30 17.17
N PRO A 50 -6.17 0.99 18.42
CA PRO A 50 -4.98 0.15 18.66
C PRO A 50 -5.07 -1.23 18.00
N ALA A 51 -6.25 -1.87 18.01
CA ALA A 51 -6.42 -3.18 17.38
C ALA A 51 -6.29 -3.12 15.86
N GLN A 52 -6.79 -2.05 15.21
CA GLN A 52 -6.61 -1.82 13.77
C GLN A 52 -5.14 -1.61 13.41
N PHE A 53 -4.40 -0.81 14.19
CA PHE A 53 -2.96 -0.64 13.98
C PHE A 53 -2.16 -1.93 14.25
N ALA A 54 -2.59 -2.74 15.23
CA ALA A 54 -1.98 -4.06 15.45
C ALA A 54 -2.21 -5.00 14.26
N ALA A 55 -3.44 -5.07 13.72
CA ALA A 55 -3.73 -5.88 12.53
C ALA A 55 -2.94 -5.39 11.31
N PHE A 56 -2.82 -4.07 11.14
CA PHE A 56 -1.97 -3.46 10.12
C PHE A 56 -0.49 -3.85 10.30
N ALA A 57 0.03 -3.79 11.53
CA ALA A 57 1.41 -4.19 11.83
C ALA A 57 1.67 -5.68 11.53
N VAL A 58 0.71 -6.55 11.82
CA VAL A 58 0.77 -7.99 11.48
C VAL A 58 0.71 -8.22 9.97
N ALA A 59 -0.02 -7.40 9.23
CA ALA A 59 -0.13 -7.50 7.77
C ALA A 59 1.21 -7.21 7.05
N LEU A 60 2.04 -6.31 7.58
CA LEU A 60 3.27 -5.87 6.89
C LEU A 60 4.31 -6.99 6.69
N PRO A 61 4.65 -7.84 7.69
CA PRO A 61 5.50 -9.00 7.50
C PRO A 61 4.96 -9.97 6.44
N LEU A 62 3.64 -10.22 6.45
CA LEU A 62 3.00 -11.12 5.48
C LEU A 62 3.13 -10.57 4.05
N ALA A 63 2.92 -9.27 3.88
CA ALA A 63 3.16 -8.57 2.62
C ALA A 63 4.65 -8.55 2.21
N ALA A 64 5.58 -8.45 3.17
CA ALA A 64 7.00 -8.53 2.87
C ALA A 64 7.40 -9.91 2.34
N VAL A 65 6.84 -10.98 2.91
CA VAL A 65 7.05 -12.35 2.43
C VAL A 65 6.54 -12.53 1.00
N SER A 66 5.35 -12.02 0.68
CA SER A 66 4.84 -12.10 -0.70
C SER A 66 5.68 -11.28 -1.69
N GLY A 67 6.32 -10.20 -1.22
CA GLY A 67 7.26 -9.38 -1.99
C GLY A 67 8.47 -10.12 -2.57
N PHE A 68 8.81 -11.32 -2.06
CA PHE A 68 9.85 -12.17 -2.64
C PHE A 68 9.42 -12.93 -3.90
N PHE A 69 8.12 -12.93 -4.22
CA PHE A 69 7.62 -13.65 -5.38
C PHE A 69 8.11 -12.98 -6.67
N PRO A 70 8.67 -13.72 -7.65
CA PRO A 70 9.34 -13.13 -8.81
C PRO A 70 8.46 -12.19 -9.65
N LEU A 71 7.14 -12.41 -9.65
CA LEU A 71 6.16 -11.60 -10.37
C LEU A 71 5.86 -10.25 -9.70
N VAL A 72 6.18 -10.06 -8.42
CA VAL A 72 5.91 -8.78 -7.73
C VAL A 72 6.68 -7.64 -8.38
N ARG A 73 7.96 -7.85 -8.67
CA ARG A 73 8.82 -6.84 -9.27
C ARG A 73 8.27 -6.29 -10.60
N PRO A 74 8.01 -7.11 -11.64
CA PRO A 74 7.50 -6.59 -12.91
C PRO A 74 6.10 -5.95 -12.75
N LEU A 75 5.22 -6.49 -11.90
CA LEU A 75 3.90 -5.91 -11.65
C LEU A 75 3.99 -4.54 -10.97
N SER A 76 4.78 -4.41 -9.89
CA SER A 76 4.98 -3.14 -9.19
C SER A 76 5.61 -2.09 -10.10
N VAL A 77 6.56 -2.49 -10.94
CA VAL A 77 7.21 -1.58 -11.87
C VAL A 77 6.27 -1.14 -13.01
N ALA A 78 5.45 -2.06 -13.54
CA ALA A 78 4.43 -1.72 -14.53
C ALA A 78 3.41 -0.71 -13.96
N ALA A 79 2.92 -0.95 -12.74
CA ALA A 79 2.03 -0.04 -12.04
C ALA A 79 2.69 1.33 -11.79
N ALA A 80 3.93 1.36 -11.32
CA ALA A 80 4.67 2.60 -11.07
C ALA A 80 4.90 3.40 -12.36
N ARG A 81 5.23 2.74 -13.49
CA ARG A 81 5.35 3.44 -14.77
C ARG A 81 4.02 4.04 -15.24
N ALA A 82 2.97 3.23 -15.24
CA ALA A 82 1.66 3.64 -15.74
C ALA A 82 1.07 4.81 -14.92
N LEU A 83 1.27 4.80 -13.60
CA LEU A 83 0.59 5.73 -12.69
C LEU A 83 1.49 6.87 -12.19
N CYS A 84 2.80 6.66 -12.08
CA CYS A 84 3.72 7.70 -11.62
C CYS A 84 4.40 8.45 -12.77
N GLY A 85 4.19 8.02 -14.03
CA GLY A 85 4.73 8.67 -15.23
C GLY A 85 6.25 8.51 -15.35
N ILE A 86 6.78 7.36 -14.95
CA ILE A 86 8.22 7.09 -14.96
C ILE A 86 8.64 6.64 -16.37
N PRO A 87 9.63 7.30 -17.02
CA PRO A 87 10.16 6.90 -18.32
C PRO A 87 10.62 5.42 -18.35
N PRO A 88 10.49 4.74 -19.51
CA PRO A 88 11.01 3.40 -19.68
C PRO A 88 12.54 3.38 -19.49
N GLY A 89 13.07 2.27 -18.98
CA GLY A 89 14.51 2.08 -18.76
C GLY A 89 15.05 2.64 -17.43
N LEU A 90 14.29 3.46 -16.69
CA LEU A 90 14.70 3.95 -15.36
C LEU A 90 14.46 2.94 -14.24
N LEU A 91 13.53 2.00 -14.45
CA LEU A 91 13.22 0.94 -13.51
C LEU A 91 13.70 -0.38 -14.08
N ALA A 92 14.32 -1.18 -13.21
CA ALA A 92 14.82 -2.47 -13.61
C ALA A 92 13.69 -3.51 -13.56
N ASP A 93 13.27 -3.96 -14.74
CA ASP A 93 12.08 -4.79 -14.99
C ASP A 93 12.30 -6.29 -14.88
N GLY A 94 13.54 -6.71 -15.04
CA GLY A 94 13.89 -8.12 -15.02
C GLY A 94 13.67 -8.77 -13.65
N PRO A 95 13.53 -10.10 -13.58
CA PRO A 95 13.44 -10.83 -12.32
C PRO A 95 14.59 -10.48 -11.36
N ALA A 96 14.31 -10.41 -10.06
CA ALA A 96 15.34 -10.19 -9.04
C ALA A 96 16.23 -11.44 -8.92
N ARG A 97 17.34 -11.45 -9.66
CA ARG A 97 18.29 -12.57 -9.72
C ARG A 97 19.19 -12.68 -8.48
N THR A 98 19.46 -11.58 -7.80
CA THR A 98 20.29 -11.54 -6.57
C THR A 98 19.43 -11.44 -5.31
N ARG A 99 19.93 -11.94 -4.17
CA ARG A 99 19.25 -11.77 -2.86
C ARG A 99 19.01 -10.30 -2.53
N GLN A 100 19.99 -9.44 -2.76
CA GLN A 100 19.87 -8.00 -2.51
C GLN A 100 18.75 -7.37 -3.35
N ALA A 101 18.60 -7.75 -4.62
CA ALA A 101 17.51 -7.28 -5.46
C ALA A 101 16.15 -7.74 -4.94
N ARG A 102 16.06 -8.98 -4.44
CA ARG A 102 14.81 -9.52 -3.88
C ARG A 102 14.39 -8.80 -2.61
N VAL A 103 15.32 -8.59 -1.66
CA VAL A 103 15.06 -7.83 -0.43
C VAL A 103 14.63 -6.40 -0.74
N ARG A 104 15.29 -5.75 -1.71
CA ARG A 104 14.92 -4.40 -2.13
C ARG A 104 13.53 -4.36 -2.77
N THR A 105 13.18 -5.34 -3.60
CA THR A 105 11.82 -5.48 -4.16
C THR A 105 10.79 -5.67 -3.06
N ALA A 106 11.03 -6.58 -2.13
CA ALA A 106 10.13 -6.80 -0.99
C ALA A 106 9.95 -5.53 -0.17
N GLY A 107 11.03 -4.82 0.15
CA GLY A 107 10.98 -3.56 0.89
C GLY A 107 10.16 -2.47 0.19
N TRP A 108 10.36 -2.25 -1.12
CA TRP A 108 9.58 -1.29 -1.88
C TRP A 108 8.10 -1.69 -2.02
N PHE A 109 7.84 -2.98 -2.20
CA PHE A 109 6.48 -3.51 -2.27
C PHE A 109 5.74 -3.32 -0.93
N THR A 110 6.36 -3.70 0.19
CA THR A 110 5.79 -3.50 1.52
C THR A 110 5.58 -2.02 1.82
N LEU A 111 6.52 -1.15 1.45
CA LEU A 111 6.36 0.31 1.63
C LEU A 111 5.16 0.84 0.82
N HIS A 112 5.00 0.38 -0.41
CA HIS A 112 3.86 0.75 -1.25
C HIS A 112 2.52 0.33 -0.63
N LEU A 113 2.45 -0.90 -0.12
CA LEU A 113 1.27 -1.42 0.58
C LEU A 113 1.00 -0.66 1.89
N ALA A 114 2.03 -0.38 2.68
CA ALA A 114 1.92 0.31 3.95
C ALA A 114 1.39 1.75 3.77
N LEU A 115 2.06 2.53 2.92
CA LEU A 115 1.63 3.89 2.59
C LEU A 115 0.27 3.88 1.91
N GLY A 116 0.03 2.93 1.01
CA GLY A 116 -1.25 2.77 0.34
C GLY A 116 -2.39 2.49 1.32
N GLY A 117 -2.18 1.62 2.31
CA GLY A 117 -3.17 1.33 3.35
C GLY A 117 -3.52 2.57 4.17
N ILE A 118 -2.52 3.34 4.61
CA ILE A 118 -2.73 4.58 5.37
C ILE A 118 -3.51 5.60 4.55
N ILE A 119 -3.09 5.83 3.30
CA ILE A 119 -3.71 6.84 2.43
C ILE A 119 -5.11 6.42 1.99
N SER A 120 -5.35 5.14 1.69
CA SER A 120 -6.69 4.62 1.40
C SER A 120 -7.60 4.75 2.61
N GLY A 121 -7.13 4.39 3.81
CA GLY A 121 -7.87 4.53 5.05
C GLY A 121 -8.27 5.99 5.29
N ALA A 122 -7.30 6.91 5.24
CA ALA A 122 -7.55 8.34 5.38
C ALA A 122 -8.51 8.88 4.30
N THR A 123 -8.37 8.43 3.06
CA THR A 123 -9.26 8.80 1.95
C THR A 123 -10.70 8.36 2.20
N LEU A 124 -10.91 7.21 2.85
CA LEU A 124 -12.25 6.69 3.14
C LEU A 124 -12.87 7.32 4.40
N THR A 125 -12.06 7.69 5.39
CA THR A 125 -12.56 8.18 6.69
C THR A 125 -12.67 9.69 6.77
N LEU A 126 -11.73 10.45 6.19
CA LEU A 126 -11.69 11.91 6.31
C LEU A 126 -12.87 12.62 5.62
N PRO A 127 -13.31 12.25 4.41
CA PRO A 127 -14.44 12.93 3.76
C PRO A 127 -15.76 12.84 4.54
N PRO A 128 -16.24 11.66 4.99
CA PRO A 128 -17.48 11.61 5.78
C PRO A 128 -17.32 12.32 7.13
N PHE A 129 -16.14 12.21 7.77
CA PHE A 129 -15.85 12.94 9.01
C PHE A 129 -15.96 14.46 8.83
N ALA A 130 -15.40 15.00 7.73
CA ALA A 130 -15.42 16.44 7.44
C ALA A 130 -16.82 17.00 7.11
N VAL A 131 -17.77 16.14 6.71
CA VAL A 131 -19.16 16.53 6.44
C VAL A 131 -20.04 16.37 7.69
N ALA A 132 -19.63 15.52 8.64
CA ALA A 132 -20.38 15.20 9.85
C ALA A 132 -20.06 16.12 11.06
N VAL A 133 -19.01 16.94 10.97
CA VAL A 133 -18.59 17.95 11.96
C VAL A 133 -18.89 19.35 11.42
#